data_AF-A0A1F8RJQ4-F1
#
_entry.id   AF-A0A1F8RJQ4-F1
#
_cell.length_a   1.000
_cell.length_b   1.000
_cell.length_c   1.000
_cell.angle_alpha   90.00
_cell.angle_beta   90.00
_cell.angle_gamma   90.00
#
_symmetry.space_group_name_H-M   'P 1'
#
loop_
_entity.id
_entity.type
_entity.pdbx_description
1 polymer ?
#
loop_
_entity_poly.entity_id
_entity_poly.type
_entity_poly.pdbx_seq_one_letter_code
_entity_poly.pdbx_strand_id
1 'polypeptide(L)'
;MSYHRRTGGPPVTRLGATLGAALLTLASVANACAPQAAPSGWVPIEATLAVEHLAVPSPAEEAEPVTMPLAEAQAQLPFAFGRPVWTPEGFALQDEVEVVLPAESSHYATVILTWQNEAEEMITLQASVNAEAGAQLSGAGTVDQAQVNGQPATLTRLGLKSAPRRLSLSWDQNGVTYTLAVGGGVLSAEELIKMAESLQP
;
A
#
# COMPACT_ATOMS: atom_id res chain seq x y z
N MET A 1 31.73 48.48 -0.44
CA MET A 1 31.83 48.55 -1.91
C MET A 1 30.44 48.36 -2.46
N SER A 2 30.00 49.34 -3.26
CA SER A 2 28.62 49.58 -3.66
C SER A 2 28.40 49.20 -5.14
N TYR A 3 27.11 49.02 -5.50
CA TYR A 3 26.51 48.96 -6.85
C TYR A 3 26.67 47.64 -7.63
N HIS A 4 25.68 47.10 -8.38
CA HIS A 4 24.60 47.72 -9.15
C HIS A 4 23.28 46.92 -9.21
N ARG A 5 22.17 47.69 -9.22
CA ARG A 5 20.85 47.41 -9.84
C ARG A 5 20.92 46.77 -11.23
N ARG A 6 19.93 45.94 -11.57
CA ARG A 6 19.26 46.05 -12.88
C ARG A 6 17.75 45.77 -12.78
N THR A 7 17.02 46.76 -13.29
CA THR A 7 15.58 46.89 -13.50
C THR A 7 15.17 46.42 -14.90
N GLY A 8 13.93 45.97 -15.09
CA GLY A 8 13.25 46.02 -16.40
C GLY A 8 12.20 44.92 -16.63
N GLY A 9 10.92 45.23 -16.46
CA GLY A 9 9.79 44.48 -17.04
C GLY A 9 9.42 45.00 -18.44
N PRO A 10 8.13 45.10 -18.79
CA PRO A 10 7.12 44.11 -19.22
C PRO A 10 6.85 44.29 -20.77
N PRO A 11 5.79 43.81 -21.51
CA PRO A 11 4.35 43.72 -21.18
C PRO A 11 3.52 42.53 -21.76
N VAL A 12 2.30 42.44 -21.20
CA VAL A 12 0.98 42.04 -21.75
C VAL A 12 0.88 41.93 -23.29
N THR A 13 0.11 40.95 -23.83
CA THR A 13 -1.00 41.14 -24.81
C THR A 13 -1.76 39.85 -25.18
N ARG A 14 -3.05 39.86 -24.82
CA ARG A 14 -4.32 39.46 -25.51
C ARG A 14 -4.37 38.33 -26.54
N LEU A 15 -5.51 37.62 -26.51
CA LEU A 15 -6.48 37.25 -27.59
C LEU A 15 -7.01 35.85 -27.24
N GLY A 16 -8.30 35.52 -27.25
CA GLY A 16 -9.52 36.20 -27.69
C GLY A 16 -10.53 35.11 -28.09
N ALA A 17 -11.83 35.42 -28.03
CA ALA A 17 -12.93 34.81 -28.80
C ALA A 17 -13.24 33.31 -28.49
N THR A 18 -14.47 32.77 -28.51
CA THR A 18 -15.81 33.14 -28.98
C THR A 18 -16.73 32.03 -28.46
N LEU A 19 -17.89 32.31 -27.85
CA LEU A 19 -19.21 32.26 -28.49
C LEU A 19 -19.48 30.98 -29.30
N GLY A 20 -20.28 30.09 -28.73
CA GLY A 20 -20.86 28.93 -29.40
C GLY A 20 -22.14 28.52 -28.69
N ALA A 21 -23.25 29.18 -29.03
CA ALA A 21 -24.59 28.80 -28.63
C ALA A 21 -25.02 27.53 -29.37
N ALA A 22 -25.61 26.58 -28.66
CA ALA A 22 -26.47 25.57 -29.24
C ALA A 22 -27.68 25.36 -28.31
N LEU A 23 -28.75 26.07 -28.65
CA LEU A 23 -30.11 25.75 -28.22
C LEU A 23 -30.44 24.32 -28.67
N LEU A 24 -30.82 23.47 -27.73
CA LEU A 24 -31.65 22.30 -28.02
C LEU A 24 -32.91 22.40 -27.16
N THR A 25 -33.95 22.91 -27.79
CA THR A 25 -35.35 22.78 -27.36
C THR A 25 -35.74 21.31 -27.34
N LEU A 26 -35.83 20.73 -26.14
CA LEU A 26 -36.57 19.48 -25.94
C LEU A 26 -38.02 19.82 -25.63
N ALA A 27 -38.89 19.42 -26.55
CA ALA A 27 -40.32 19.56 -26.47
C ALA A 27 -40.86 18.77 -25.26
N SER A 28 -41.59 19.48 -24.39
CA SER A 28 -42.39 18.90 -23.32
C SER A 28 -43.49 18.03 -23.92
N VAL A 29 -43.33 16.71 -23.84
CA VAL A 29 -44.43 15.77 -24.06
C VAL A 29 -45.13 15.56 -22.73
N ALA A 30 -46.26 16.24 -22.56
CA ALA A 30 -47.18 16.01 -21.46
C ALA A 30 -47.83 14.64 -21.64
N ASN A 31 -47.21 13.59 -21.08
CA ASN A 31 -47.86 12.30 -20.92
C ASN A 31 -48.65 12.31 -19.62
N ALA A 32 -49.97 12.28 -19.76
CA ALA A 32 -50.92 12.14 -18.66
C ALA A 32 -50.59 10.91 -17.82
N CYS A 33 -50.26 11.14 -16.55
CA CYS A 33 -50.04 10.10 -15.55
C CYS A 33 -51.42 9.60 -15.10
N ALA A 34 -51.90 8.51 -15.70
CA ALA A 34 -52.97 7.72 -15.10
C ALA A 34 -52.31 6.73 -14.10
N PRO A 35 -52.74 6.68 -12.82
CA PRO A 35 -52.23 5.70 -11.88
C PRO A 35 -52.73 4.32 -12.29
N GLN A 36 -51.85 3.53 -12.92
CA GLN A 36 -52.11 2.13 -13.19
C GLN A 36 -51.98 1.37 -11.86
N ALA A 37 -53.11 0.86 -11.37
CA ALA A 37 -53.17 0.03 -10.18
C ALA A 37 -52.19 -1.14 -10.31
N ALA A 38 -51.29 -1.29 -9.34
CA ALA A 38 -50.36 -2.41 -9.28
C ALA A 38 -51.16 -3.72 -9.16
N PRO A 39 -50.94 -4.73 -10.02
CA PRO A 39 -51.44 -6.06 -9.75
C PRO A 39 -50.71 -6.62 -8.53
N SER A 40 -51.44 -6.81 -7.43
CA SER A 40 -51.00 -7.58 -6.27
C SER A 40 -50.99 -9.07 -6.63
N GLY A 41 -50.05 -9.45 -7.50
CA GLY A 41 -49.72 -10.82 -7.82
C GLY A 41 -48.35 -11.12 -7.23
N TRP A 42 -48.31 -11.96 -6.19
CA TRP A 42 -47.07 -12.63 -5.80
C TRP A 42 -46.56 -13.41 -7.02
N VAL A 43 -45.41 -13.04 -7.56
CA VAL A 43 -44.73 -13.85 -8.58
C VAL A 43 -43.93 -14.93 -7.83
N PRO A 44 -44.20 -16.22 -8.02
CA PRO A 44 -43.35 -17.27 -7.48
C PRO A 44 -41.96 -17.12 -8.10
N ILE A 45 -40.92 -17.14 -7.25
CA ILE A 45 -39.52 -17.20 -7.69
C ILE A 45 -39.24 -18.60 -8.21
N GLU A 46 -39.84 -18.95 -9.36
CA GLU A 46 -39.40 -20.04 -10.22
C GLU A 46 -39.03 -19.45 -11.58
N ALA A 47 -38.34 -18.30 -11.54
CA ALA A 47 -37.45 -17.94 -12.63
C ALA A 47 -36.22 -18.84 -12.47
N THR A 48 -36.10 -19.81 -13.38
CA THR A 48 -34.97 -20.70 -13.56
C THR A 48 -33.69 -19.88 -13.67
N LEU A 49 -33.08 -19.56 -12.53
CA LEU A 49 -31.69 -19.16 -12.47
C LEU A 49 -30.90 -20.43 -12.79
N ALA A 50 -30.64 -20.64 -14.08
CA ALA A 50 -29.46 -21.36 -14.48
C ALA A 50 -28.28 -20.54 -13.94
N VAL A 51 -27.93 -20.78 -12.68
CA VAL A 51 -26.62 -20.40 -12.15
C VAL A 51 -25.67 -21.27 -12.95
N GLU A 52 -25.18 -20.73 -14.07
CA GLU A 52 -23.94 -21.21 -14.64
C GLU A 52 -22.98 -21.28 -13.47
N HIS A 53 -22.57 -22.51 -13.14
CA HIS A 53 -21.62 -22.79 -12.09
C HIS A 53 -20.32 -22.13 -12.57
N LEU A 54 -20.17 -20.82 -12.27
CA LEU A 54 -18.92 -20.12 -12.44
C LEU A 54 -17.91 -20.99 -11.71
N ALA A 55 -17.03 -21.63 -12.48
CA ALA A 55 -15.97 -22.43 -11.92
C ALA A 55 -15.29 -21.54 -10.88
N VAL A 56 -15.45 -21.90 -9.61
CA VAL A 56 -14.71 -21.23 -8.54
C VAL A 56 -13.25 -21.40 -8.96
N PRO A 57 -12.52 -20.30 -9.26
CA PRO A 57 -11.13 -20.45 -9.62
C PRO A 57 -10.48 -21.23 -8.49
N SER A 58 -9.80 -22.33 -8.84
CA SER A 58 -9.00 -23.07 -7.88
C SER A 58 -8.15 -22.05 -7.13
N PRO A 59 -8.05 -22.12 -5.79
CA PRO A 59 -7.18 -21.23 -5.04
C PRO A 59 -5.83 -21.22 -5.75
N ALA A 60 -5.34 -20.02 -6.08
CA ALA A 60 -4.00 -19.88 -6.61
C ALA A 60 -3.07 -20.56 -5.62
N GLU A 61 -2.16 -21.41 -6.12
CA GLU A 61 -1.16 -22.06 -5.30
C GLU A 61 -0.29 -20.96 -4.68
N GLU A 62 -0.55 -20.66 -3.40
CA GLU A 62 0.22 -19.68 -2.64
C GLU A 62 1.59 -20.29 -2.37
N ALA A 63 2.64 -19.65 -2.88
CA ALA A 63 4.00 -20.09 -2.63
C ALA A 63 4.28 -20.07 -1.12
N GLU A 64 4.68 -21.22 -0.57
CA GLU A 64 4.98 -21.32 0.86
C GLU A 64 6.26 -20.54 1.21
N PRO A 65 6.30 -19.82 2.34
CA PRO A 65 7.52 -19.21 2.83
C PRO A 65 8.58 -20.26 3.16
N VAL A 66 9.83 -19.99 2.79
CA VAL A 66 10.99 -20.82 3.09
C VAL A 66 11.98 -20.02 3.92
N THR A 67 12.53 -20.64 4.96
CA THR A 67 13.61 -20.06 5.78
C THR A 67 14.96 -20.40 5.17
N MET A 68 15.81 -19.40 4.97
CA MET A 68 17.17 -19.59 4.43
C MET A 68 18.14 -18.51 4.93
N PRO A 69 19.47 -18.72 4.82
CA PRO A 69 20.46 -17.69 5.14
C PRO A 69 20.30 -16.43 4.27
N LEU A 70 20.56 -15.26 4.85
CA LEU A 70 20.42 -13.97 4.14
C LEU A 70 21.18 -13.92 2.79
N ALA A 71 22.41 -14.42 2.75
CA ALA A 71 23.23 -14.40 1.53
C ALA A 71 22.63 -15.28 0.41
N GLU A 72 21.94 -16.36 0.78
CA GLU A 72 21.25 -17.22 -0.17
C GLU A 72 19.98 -16.54 -0.69
N ALA A 73 19.20 -15.90 0.19
CA ALA A 73 18.04 -15.10 -0.20
C ALA A 73 18.41 -14.00 -1.20
N GLN A 74 19.51 -13.27 -0.95
CA GLN A 74 20.02 -12.25 -1.86
C GLN A 74 20.42 -12.79 -3.24
N ALA A 75 20.84 -14.05 -3.32
CA ALA A 75 21.22 -14.68 -4.58
C ALA A 75 20.02 -15.22 -5.38
N GLN A 76 18.93 -15.58 -4.70
CA GLN A 76 17.75 -16.20 -5.32
C GLN A 76 16.65 -15.20 -5.70
N LEU A 77 16.53 -14.09 -4.97
CA LEU A 77 15.46 -13.13 -5.19
C LEU A 77 15.65 -12.33 -6.49
N PRO A 78 14.55 -12.02 -7.22
CA PRO A 78 14.62 -11.29 -8.48
C PRO A 78 14.80 -9.77 -8.30
N PHE A 79 15.03 -9.31 -7.07
CA PHE A 79 15.22 -7.90 -6.73
C PHE A 79 16.30 -7.73 -5.66
N ALA A 80 16.98 -6.59 -5.69
CA ALA A 80 17.88 -6.18 -4.63
C ALA A 80 17.09 -5.50 -3.51
N PHE A 81 17.44 -5.79 -2.27
CA PHE A 81 16.85 -5.15 -1.09
C PHE A 81 17.93 -4.72 -0.12
N GLY A 82 17.71 -3.57 0.51
CA GLY A 82 18.65 -3.01 1.46
C GLY A 82 18.50 -3.56 2.87
N ARG A 83 19.48 -3.25 3.72
CA ARG A 83 19.45 -3.51 5.17
C ARG A 83 19.70 -2.22 5.96
N PRO A 84 18.97 -1.97 7.06
CA PRO A 84 19.30 -0.90 7.99
C PRO A 84 20.73 -1.06 8.56
N VAL A 85 21.54 -0.01 8.44
CA VAL A 85 22.88 0.02 9.06
C VAL A 85 22.80 0.43 10.53
N TRP A 86 21.76 1.18 10.90
CA TRP A 86 21.47 1.49 12.30
C TRP A 86 20.30 0.63 12.77
N THR A 87 20.48 -0.02 13.92
CA THR A 87 19.44 -0.75 14.64
C THR A 87 19.35 -0.22 16.07
N PRO A 88 18.18 -0.34 16.72
CA PRO A 88 18.04 -0.02 18.13
C PRO A 88 18.97 -0.88 19.00
N GLU A 89 19.38 -0.35 20.16
CA GLU A 89 20.25 -1.06 21.09
C GLU A 89 19.62 -2.37 21.55
N GLY A 90 20.43 -3.43 21.66
CA GLY A 90 19.98 -4.76 22.08
C GLY A 90 19.32 -5.60 20.99
N PHE A 91 19.00 -5.04 19.82
CA PHE A 91 18.44 -5.77 18.70
C PHE A 91 19.52 -6.27 17.75
N ALA A 92 19.55 -7.58 17.53
CA ALA A 92 20.44 -8.25 16.58
C ALA A 92 19.64 -8.89 15.44
N LEU A 93 20.15 -8.81 14.22
CA LEU A 93 19.57 -9.47 13.05
C LEU A 93 19.70 -10.99 13.21
N GLN A 94 18.63 -11.72 12.95
CA GLN A 94 18.64 -13.18 12.88
C GLN A 94 19.40 -13.65 11.63
N ASP A 95 20.13 -14.76 11.74
CA ASP A 95 20.96 -15.30 10.65
C ASP A 95 20.13 -15.80 9.46
N GLU A 96 18.90 -16.24 9.75
CA GLU A 96 17.95 -16.75 8.78
C GLU A 96 16.84 -15.73 8.50
N VAL A 97 16.40 -15.72 7.24
CA VAL A 97 15.32 -14.88 6.74
C VAL A 97 14.22 -15.74 6.15
N GLU A 98 12.98 -15.26 6.20
CA GLU A 98 11.87 -15.91 5.53
C GLU A 98 11.71 -15.32 4.13
N VAL A 99 11.55 -16.18 3.13
CA VAL A 99 11.50 -15.80 1.72
C VAL A 99 10.28 -16.46 1.07
N VAL A 100 9.50 -15.68 0.32
CA VAL A 100 8.56 -16.23 -0.67
C VAL A 100 9.15 -15.97 -2.03
N LEU A 101 9.50 -17.04 -2.73
CA LEU A 101 10.03 -16.98 -4.09
C LEU A 101 8.88 -16.84 -5.10
N PRO A 102 9.12 -16.17 -6.24
CA PRO A 102 8.12 -16.05 -7.28
C PRO A 102 7.78 -17.43 -7.86
N ALA A 103 6.48 -17.67 -8.07
CA ALA A 103 5.95 -18.85 -8.73
C ALA A 103 5.53 -18.53 -10.17
N GLU A 104 5.32 -19.54 -11.02
CA GLU A 104 4.85 -19.31 -12.40
C GLU A 104 3.48 -18.60 -12.44
N SER A 105 2.63 -18.86 -11.45
CA SER A 105 1.31 -18.26 -11.28
C SER A 105 1.33 -16.87 -10.64
N SER A 106 2.43 -16.50 -9.97
CA SER A 106 2.55 -15.25 -9.21
C SER A 106 3.98 -14.74 -9.21
N HIS A 107 4.21 -13.58 -9.84
CA HIS A 107 5.50 -12.89 -9.81
C HIS A 107 5.78 -12.17 -8.48
N TYR A 108 4.96 -12.42 -7.45
CA TYR A 108 5.19 -11.91 -6.10
C TYR A 108 6.44 -12.54 -5.51
N ALA A 109 7.30 -11.71 -4.95
CA ALA A 109 8.46 -12.16 -4.20
C ALA A 109 8.62 -11.28 -2.96
N THR A 110 9.00 -11.89 -1.84
CA THR A 110 9.18 -11.19 -0.56
C THR A 110 10.33 -11.76 0.23
N VAL A 111 10.94 -10.92 1.05
CA VAL A 111 11.88 -11.32 2.09
C VAL A 111 11.50 -10.63 3.39
N ILE A 112 11.60 -11.36 4.50
CA ILE A 112 11.35 -10.86 5.85
C ILE A 112 12.63 -11.04 6.66
N LEU A 113 13.19 -9.92 7.08
CA LEU A 113 14.32 -9.85 7.99
C LEU A 113 13.80 -9.57 9.40
N THR A 114 14.29 -10.31 10.38
CA THR A 114 13.87 -10.18 11.79
C THR A 114 15.05 -9.80 12.65
N TRP A 115 14.91 -8.71 13.41
CA TRP A 115 15.79 -8.38 14.52
C TRP A 115 15.13 -8.75 15.82
N GLN A 116 15.89 -9.35 16.74
CA GLN A 116 15.40 -9.77 18.05
C GLN A 116 16.35 -9.31 19.15
N ASN A 117 15.81 -9.03 20.33
CA ASN A 117 16.58 -8.75 21.53
C ASN A 117 16.50 -9.90 22.55
N GLU A 118 17.22 -9.78 23.69
CA GLU A 118 17.23 -10.79 24.76
C GLU A 118 15.86 -10.98 25.44
N ALA A 119 14.96 -10.01 25.32
CA ALA A 119 13.57 -10.10 25.81
C ALA A 119 12.61 -10.74 24.80
N GLU A 120 13.14 -11.31 23.71
CA GLU A 120 12.41 -11.92 22.61
C GLU A 120 11.50 -10.96 21.82
N GLU A 121 11.66 -9.65 22.01
CA GLU A 121 10.94 -8.64 21.25
C GLU A 121 11.49 -8.58 19.83
N MET A 122 10.61 -8.39 18.85
CA MET A 122 10.96 -8.47 17.43
C MET A 122 10.66 -7.19 16.66
N ILE A 123 11.57 -6.86 15.74
CA ILE A 123 11.37 -5.88 14.67
C ILE A 123 11.46 -6.65 13.36
N THR A 124 10.52 -6.45 12.45
CA THR A 124 10.51 -7.12 11.13
C THR A 124 10.61 -6.09 10.02
N LEU A 125 11.51 -6.29 9.07
CA LEU A 125 11.53 -5.59 7.78
C LEU A 125 11.08 -6.56 6.71
N GLN A 126 9.94 -6.29 6.10
CA GLN A 126 9.50 -6.97 4.90
C GLN A 126 9.87 -6.12 3.68
N ALA A 127 10.44 -6.74 2.66
CA ALA A 127 10.69 -6.13 1.35
C ALA A 127 10.05 -7.00 0.28
N SER A 128 9.17 -6.42 -0.54
CA SER A 128 8.40 -7.17 -1.54
C SER A 128 8.29 -6.44 -2.87
N VAL A 129 8.18 -7.21 -3.94
CA VAL A 129 7.84 -6.73 -5.30
C VAL A 129 6.59 -7.42 -5.80
N ASN A 130 5.86 -6.75 -6.69
CA ASN A 130 4.60 -7.25 -7.26
C ASN A 130 3.58 -7.69 -6.19
N ALA A 131 3.63 -7.07 -5.01
CA ALA A 131 2.55 -7.16 -4.05
C ALA A 131 1.32 -6.53 -4.71
N GLU A 132 0.33 -7.34 -5.08
CA GLU A 132 -0.95 -6.77 -5.46
C GLU A 132 -1.42 -5.87 -4.32
N ALA A 133 -2.04 -4.74 -4.65
CA ALA A 133 -2.41 -3.69 -3.70
C ALA A 133 -3.47 -4.11 -2.65
N GLY A 134 -3.66 -5.41 -2.43
CA GLY A 134 -4.80 -6.03 -1.77
C GLY A 134 -4.64 -6.48 -0.32
N ALA A 135 -3.49 -6.34 0.34
CA ALA A 135 -3.31 -6.98 1.66
C ALA A 135 -2.85 -6.10 2.81
N GLN A 136 -2.84 -4.77 2.69
CA GLN A 136 -2.72 -3.94 3.90
C GLN A 136 -4.10 -3.82 4.54
N LEU A 137 -4.44 -4.79 5.38
CA LEU A 137 -5.65 -4.76 6.20
C LEU A 137 -5.61 -3.51 7.08
N SER A 138 -6.35 -2.48 6.66
CA SER A 138 -6.64 -1.28 7.45
C SER A 138 -7.53 -1.67 8.64
N GLY A 139 -6.94 -2.35 9.62
CA GLY A 139 -7.59 -2.61 10.91
C GLY A 139 -7.90 -1.30 11.64
N ALA A 140 -8.67 -1.38 12.72
CA ALA A 140 -8.92 -0.23 13.58
C ALA A 140 -7.59 0.34 14.10
N GLY A 141 -7.19 1.48 13.55
CA GLY A 141 -5.90 2.11 13.80
C GLY A 141 -5.84 3.53 13.27
N THR A 142 -4.78 4.23 13.64
CA THR A 142 -4.49 5.57 13.14
C THR A 142 -3.46 5.48 12.03
N VAL A 143 -3.70 6.19 10.92
CA VAL A 143 -2.80 6.28 9.79
C VAL A 143 -2.30 7.72 9.71
N ASP A 144 -0.98 7.88 9.82
CA ASP A 144 -0.28 9.16 9.71
C ASP A 144 0.65 9.13 8.48
N GLN A 145 0.95 10.31 7.93
CA GLN A 145 1.95 10.46 6.88
C GLN A 145 3.32 10.74 7.49
N ALA A 146 4.35 10.09 6.97
CA ALA A 146 5.75 10.26 7.37
C ALA A 146 6.63 10.38 6.12
N GLN A 147 7.94 10.55 6.33
CA GLN A 147 8.93 10.49 5.26
C GLN A 147 10.07 9.56 5.66
N VAL A 148 10.65 8.87 4.68
CA VAL A 148 11.87 8.07 4.81
C VAL A 148 12.81 8.50 3.70
N ASN A 149 13.95 9.10 4.03
CA ASN A 149 14.91 9.59 3.03
C ASN A 149 14.26 10.50 1.95
N GLY A 150 13.28 11.32 2.37
CA GLY A 150 12.51 12.20 1.50
C GLY A 150 11.42 11.52 0.65
N GLN A 151 11.27 10.20 0.74
CA GLN A 151 10.17 9.47 0.11
C GLN A 151 8.92 9.49 1.02
N PRO A 152 7.71 9.63 0.45
CA PRO A 152 6.48 9.48 1.21
C PRO A 152 6.40 8.11 1.88
N ALA A 153 6.00 8.08 3.15
CA ALA A 153 5.80 6.87 3.91
C ALA A 153 4.49 6.92 4.69
N THR A 154 3.92 5.75 4.96
CA THR A 154 2.69 5.60 5.75
C THR A 154 3.03 5.00 7.09
N LEU A 155 2.77 5.75 8.17
CA LEU A 155 2.91 5.27 9.53
C LEU A 155 1.55 4.80 10.04
N THR A 156 1.44 3.53 10.38
CA THR A 156 0.21 2.94 10.90
C THR A 156 0.38 2.51 12.35
N ARG A 157 -0.57 2.90 13.20
CA ARG A 157 -0.69 2.49 14.59
C ARG A 157 -1.91 1.59 14.72
N LEU A 158 -1.68 0.29 14.76
CA LEU A 158 -2.73 -0.70 15.00
C LEU A 158 -2.80 -1.02 16.49
N GLY A 159 -4.01 -1.06 17.03
CA GLY A 159 -4.22 -1.40 18.42
C GLY A 159 -5.68 -1.72 18.69
N LEU A 160 -5.96 -3.01 18.91
CA LEU A 160 -7.23 -3.40 19.51
C LEU A 160 -7.09 -3.31 21.03
N LYS A 161 -8.20 -3.06 21.75
CA LYS A 161 -8.20 -3.03 23.23
C LYS A 161 -7.60 -4.30 23.86
N SER A 162 -7.67 -5.43 23.16
CA SER A 162 -7.23 -6.75 23.62
C SER A 162 -5.92 -7.23 22.97
N ALA A 163 -5.31 -6.46 22.08
CA ALA A 163 -4.09 -6.86 21.37
C ALA A 163 -2.95 -5.89 21.69
N PRO A 164 -1.69 -6.36 21.70
CA PRO A 164 -0.54 -5.48 21.83
C PRO A 164 -0.56 -4.43 20.71
N ARG A 165 -0.14 -3.21 21.05
CA ARG A 165 -0.01 -2.13 20.07
C ARG A 165 1.05 -2.52 19.05
N ARG A 166 0.74 -2.34 17.77
CA ARG A 166 1.65 -2.56 16.65
C ARG A 166 1.88 -1.24 15.93
N LEU A 167 3.14 -0.95 15.65
CA LEU A 167 3.57 0.19 14.87
C LEU A 167 4.19 -0.32 13.59
N SER A 168 3.78 0.21 12.44
CA SER A 168 4.39 -0.12 11.16
C SER A 168 4.61 1.11 10.31
N LEU A 169 5.68 1.11 9.54
CA LEU A 169 6.04 2.13 8.57
C LEU A 169 6.20 1.46 7.22
N SER A 170 5.42 1.87 6.22
CA SER A 170 5.54 1.37 4.84
C SER A 170 5.91 2.48 3.87
N TRP A 171 6.80 2.17 2.92
CA TRP A 171 7.23 3.08 1.87
C TRP A 171 7.69 2.31 0.64
N ASP A 172 7.68 2.97 -0.51
CA ASP A 172 8.22 2.43 -1.76
C ASP A 172 9.57 3.04 -2.07
N GLN A 173 10.53 2.21 -2.48
CA GLN A 173 11.84 2.67 -2.92
C GLN A 173 12.36 1.75 -4.03
N ASN A 174 12.65 2.34 -5.20
CA ASN A 174 13.19 1.63 -6.37
C ASN A 174 12.31 0.44 -6.84
N GLY A 175 10.98 0.54 -6.72
CA GLY A 175 10.05 -0.52 -7.11
C GLY A 175 9.92 -1.66 -6.09
N VAL A 176 10.54 -1.54 -4.92
CA VAL A 176 10.38 -2.45 -3.78
C VAL A 176 9.54 -1.74 -2.72
N THR A 177 8.47 -2.39 -2.28
CA THR A 177 7.68 -1.94 -1.14
C THR A 177 8.32 -2.49 0.13
N TYR A 178 8.73 -1.59 1.02
CA TYR A 178 9.26 -1.93 2.33
C TYR A 178 8.17 -1.73 3.39
N THR A 179 8.11 -2.63 4.36
CA THR A 179 7.30 -2.48 5.57
C THR A 179 8.14 -2.85 6.78
N LEU A 180 8.45 -1.85 7.61
CA LEU A 180 9.11 -2.06 8.90
C LEU A 180 8.05 -2.07 10.00
N ALA A 181 8.03 -3.10 10.83
CA ALA A 181 7.00 -3.27 11.87
C ALA A 181 7.59 -3.72 13.20
N VAL A 182 6.94 -3.29 14.29
CA VAL A 182 7.30 -3.63 15.67
C VAL A 182 6.03 -3.81 16.50
N GLY A 183 6.04 -4.81 17.38
CA GLY A 183 4.98 -5.07 18.36
C GLY A 183 5.28 -4.43 19.72
N GLY A 184 4.33 -4.48 20.64
CA GLY A 184 4.57 -4.24 22.07
C GLY A 184 4.88 -2.80 22.50
N GLY A 185 4.98 -1.84 21.56
CA GLY A 185 5.38 -0.47 21.88
C GLY A 185 6.86 -0.33 22.24
N VAL A 186 7.68 -1.28 21.79
CA VAL A 186 9.12 -1.35 22.11
C VAL A 186 9.92 -0.22 21.47
N LEU A 187 9.48 0.27 20.31
CA LEU A 187 10.06 1.43 19.65
C LEU A 187 9.06 2.56 19.49
N SER A 188 9.60 3.77 19.55
CA SER A 188 8.91 4.96 19.09
C SER A 188 8.82 5.02 17.56
N ALA A 189 7.96 5.91 17.05
CA ALA A 189 7.89 6.17 15.60
C ALA A 189 9.18 6.82 15.07
N GLU A 190 9.84 7.64 15.88
CA GLU A 190 11.09 8.30 15.51
C GLU A 190 12.22 7.27 15.33
N GLU A 191 12.31 6.28 16.21
CA GLU A 191 13.27 5.18 16.07
C GLU A 191 12.97 4.30 14.86
N LEU A 192 11.69 4.00 14.61
CA LEU A 192 11.28 3.23 13.44
C LEU A 192 11.65 3.95 12.13
N ILE A 193 11.41 5.28 12.06
CA ILE A 193 11.82 6.12 10.92
C ILE A 193 13.33 6.16 10.80
N LYS A 194 14.07 6.37 11.91
CA LYS A 194 15.54 6.40 11.90
C LYS A 194 16.15 5.09 11.38
N MET A 195 15.58 3.95 11.76
CA MET A 195 15.99 2.64 11.24
C MET A 195 15.72 2.53 9.73
N ALA A 196 14.54 2.92 9.27
CA ALA A 196 14.19 2.95 7.85
C ALA A 196 15.10 3.89 7.03
N GLU A 197 15.44 5.06 7.57
CA GLU A 197 16.34 6.02 6.90
C GLU A 197 17.78 5.50 6.78
N SER A 198 18.19 4.62 7.68
CA SER A 198 19.52 3.99 7.65
C SER A 198 19.67 2.84 6.66
N LEU A 199 18.63 2.56 5.85
CA LEU A 199 18.63 1.50 4.85
C LEU A 199 19.73 1.77 3.80
N GLN A 200 20.62 0.79 3.63
CA GLN A 200 21.60 0.78 2.55
C GLN A 200 21.38 -0.42 1.62
N PRO A 201 21.55 -0.26 0.31
CA PRO A 201 21.43 -1.33 -0.67
C PRO A 201 22.50 -2.42 -0.49
#